data_AF-A0A229RB76-F1
#
_entry.id   AF-A0A229RB76-F1
#
_cell.length_a   1.000
_cell.length_b   1.000
_cell.length_c   1.000
_cell.angle_alpha   90.00
_cell.angle_beta   90.00
_cell.angle_gamma   90.00
#
_symmetry.space_group_name_H-M   'P 1'
#
loop_
_entity.id
_entity.type
_entity.pdbx_description
1 polymer ?
#
loop_
_entity_poly.entity_id
_entity_poly.type
_entity_poly.pdbx_seq_one_letter_code
_entity_poly.pdbx_strand_id
1 'polypeptide(L)'
;MVSAANASPSGLGSVSPSRDEFRALAEGRRVIPVVRRVLADGETPIGVYRKLAADRPGTFLFESAENGASWSRWSFIGVDSPAALTVRDGKAVWTGTPPVGLPTEGDPLTVLRETVAALHTEQLPGMPPLTGGMVGYIGYDAVRWLERLPELAERDLDIPELT
;
A
#
# COMPACT_ATOMS: atom_id res chain seq x y z
N MET A 1 -8.32 0.56 -30.13
CA MET A 1 -9.40 0.93 -29.20
C MET A 1 -9.73 -0.29 -28.35
N VAL A 2 -9.04 -0.47 -27.22
CA VAL A 2 -9.39 -1.53 -26.26
C VAL A 2 -10.62 -1.02 -25.52
N SER A 3 -11.73 -1.74 -25.67
CA SER A 3 -12.96 -1.47 -24.93
C SER A 3 -12.61 -1.38 -23.45
N ALA A 4 -12.89 -0.24 -22.82
CA ALA A 4 -12.83 -0.11 -21.38
C ALA A 4 -13.78 -1.17 -20.82
N ALA A 5 -13.23 -2.26 -20.30
CA ALA A 5 -14.01 -3.26 -19.60
C ALA A 5 -14.75 -2.51 -18.49
N ASN A 6 -16.06 -2.33 -18.69
CA ASN A 6 -16.96 -1.80 -17.68
C ASN A 6 -16.93 -2.81 -16.53
N ALA A 7 -16.04 -2.60 -15.57
CA ALA A 7 -16.14 -3.20 -14.26
C ALA A 7 -17.39 -2.60 -13.59
N SER A 8 -18.57 -3.05 -14.02
CA SER A 8 -19.81 -2.80 -13.30
C SER A 8 -19.58 -3.30 -11.87
N PRO A 9 -19.97 -2.54 -10.83
CA PRO A 9 -19.79 -2.99 -9.45
C PRO A 9 -20.58 -4.28 -9.31
N SER A 10 -19.84 -5.39 -9.25
CA SER A 10 -20.38 -6.71 -9.16
C SER A 10 -21.13 -6.81 -7.82
N GLY A 11 -22.30 -7.47 -7.81
CA GLY A 11 -23.17 -7.52 -6.63
C GLY A 11 -22.46 -8.05 -5.37
N LEU A 12 -23.07 -7.87 -4.20
CA LEU A 12 -22.52 -8.40 -2.94
C LEU A 12 -22.15 -9.90 -3.09
N GLY A 13 -20.97 -10.27 -2.61
CA GLY A 13 -20.43 -11.64 -2.65
C GLY A 13 -19.76 -12.06 -3.96
N SER A 14 -19.92 -11.30 -5.05
CA SER A 14 -19.25 -11.59 -6.31
C SER A 14 -17.79 -11.11 -6.32
N VAL A 15 -16.94 -11.84 -7.04
CA VAL A 15 -15.54 -11.49 -7.25
C VAL A 15 -15.41 -10.80 -8.60
N SER A 16 -14.71 -9.67 -8.65
CA SER A 16 -14.37 -8.94 -9.87
C SER A 16 -12.90 -8.50 -9.84
N PRO A 17 -12.20 -8.42 -10.98
CA PRO A 17 -12.61 -8.91 -12.30
C PRO A 17 -12.79 -10.44 -12.32
N SER A 18 -13.55 -10.96 -13.29
CA SER A 18 -13.57 -12.39 -13.58
C SER A 18 -12.19 -12.87 -14.04
N ARG A 19 -11.98 -14.19 -14.10
CA ARG A 19 -10.69 -14.76 -14.50
C ARG A 19 -10.24 -14.31 -15.90
N ASP A 20 -11.16 -14.22 -16.85
CA ASP A 20 -10.83 -13.86 -18.23
C ASP A 20 -10.59 -12.35 -18.36
N GLU A 21 -11.36 -11.53 -17.64
CA GLU A 21 -11.09 -10.09 -17.53
C GLU A 21 -9.75 -9.80 -16.86
N PHE A 22 -9.40 -10.54 -15.80
CA PHE A 22 -8.09 -10.43 -15.16
C PHE A 22 -6.96 -10.72 -16.15
N ARG A 23 -7.08 -11.78 -16.95
CA ARG A 23 -6.09 -12.12 -17.99
C ARG A 23 -5.96 -11.01 -19.02
N ALA A 24 -7.07 -10.45 -19.49
CA ALA A 24 -7.06 -9.33 -20.43
C ALA A 24 -6.38 -8.08 -19.83
N LEU A 25 -6.64 -7.78 -18.56
CA LEU A 25 -5.97 -6.68 -17.85
C LEU A 25 -4.46 -6.92 -17.68
N ALA A 26 -4.04 -8.18 -17.49
CA ALA A 26 -2.66 -8.57 -17.24
C ALA A 26 -1.72 -8.39 -18.45
N GLU A 27 -2.26 -8.18 -19.66
CA GLU A 27 -1.44 -7.88 -20.84
C GLU A 27 -0.69 -6.55 -20.73
N GLY A 28 -1.22 -5.59 -19.96
CA GLY A 28 -0.65 -4.24 -19.85
C GLY A 28 -0.60 -3.66 -18.44
N ARG A 29 -0.96 -4.43 -17.41
CA ARG A 29 -0.99 -3.96 -16.02
C ARG A 29 -0.20 -4.90 -15.12
N ARG A 30 0.67 -4.33 -14.30
CA ARG A 30 1.46 -5.09 -13.33
C ARG A 30 0.69 -5.40 -12.05
N VAL A 31 -0.20 -4.48 -11.64
CA VAL A 31 -1.05 -4.60 -10.45
C VAL A 31 -2.51 -4.58 -10.87
N ILE A 32 -3.27 -5.60 -10.46
CA ILE A 32 -4.70 -5.73 -10.77
C ILE A 32 -5.41 -6.09 -9.47
N PRO A 33 -6.24 -5.19 -8.91
CA PRO A 33 -6.98 -5.52 -7.70
C PRO A 33 -8.07 -6.55 -8.03
N VAL A 34 -8.05 -7.68 -7.31
CA VAL A 34 -9.15 -8.65 -7.31
C VAL A 34 -9.99 -8.39 -6.06
N VAL A 35 -11.23 -7.98 -6.29
CA VAL A 35 -12.10 -7.40 -5.27
C VAL A 35 -13.34 -8.27 -5.09
N ARG A 36 -13.76 -8.40 -3.84
CA ARG A 36 -15.08 -8.91 -3.47
C ARG A 36 -15.71 -7.94 -2.50
N ARG A 37 -16.91 -7.45 -2.83
CA ARG A 37 -17.70 -6.62 -1.93
C ARG A 37 -18.57 -7.49 -1.04
N VAL A 38 -18.56 -7.27 0.27
CA VAL A 38 -19.38 -8.00 1.24
C VAL A 38 -20.22 -7.03 2.06
N LEU A 39 -21.32 -7.52 2.64
CA LEU A 39 -22.09 -6.78 3.65
C LEU A 39 -21.36 -6.94 4.99
N ALA A 40 -21.13 -5.82 5.68
CA ALA A 40 -20.43 -5.75 6.96
C ALA A 40 -21.07 -4.67 7.85
N ASP A 41 -22.39 -4.60 7.83
CA ASP A 41 -23.21 -3.63 8.58
C ASP A 41 -23.13 -3.81 10.10
N GLY A 42 -22.80 -5.03 10.57
CA GLY A 42 -22.49 -5.32 11.96
C GLY A 42 -21.03 -5.07 12.38
N GLU A 43 -20.19 -4.55 11.48
CA GLU A 43 -18.76 -4.36 11.73
C GLU A 43 -18.38 -2.88 11.89
N THR A 44 -17.36 -2.64 12.71
CA THR A 44 -16.61 -1.38 12.72
C THR A 44 -15.23 -1.60 12.11
N PRO A 45 -14.53 -0.56 11.63
CA PRO A 45 -13.17 -0.71 11.08
C PRO A 45 -12.22 -1.43 12.04
N ILE A 46 -12.22 -1.05 13.33
CA ILE A 46 -11.43 -1.75 14.35
C ILE A 46 -11.86 -3.21 14.56
N GLY A 47 -13.17 -3.51 14.45
CA GLY A 47 -13.69 -4.87 14.50
C GLY A 47 -13.18 -5.74 13.35
N VAL A 48 -13.19 -5.21 12.13
CA VAL A 48 -12.62 -5.86 10.94
C VAL A 48 -11.12 -6.05 11.09
N TYR A 49 -10.39 -5.02 11.53
CA TYR A 49 -8.94 -5.10 11.73
C TYR A 49 -8.58 -6.20 12.73
N ARG A 50 -9.27 -6.29 13.88
CA ARG A 50 -9.05 -7.38 14.85
C ARG A 50 -9.29 -8.77 14.26
N LYS A 51 -10.33 -8.92 13.44
CA LYS A 51 -10.68 -10.21 12.81
C LYS A 51 -9.71 -10.62 11.71
N LEU A 52 -9.27 -9.67 10.89
CA LEU A 52 -8.45 -9.97 9.72
C LEU A 52 -6.96 -9.84 10.00
N ALA A 53 -6.52 -8.74 10.61
CA ALA A 53 -5.11 -8.42 10.85
C ALA A 53 -4.57 -8.93 12.20
N ALA A 54 -5.38 -8.86 13.26
CA ALA A 54 -5.06 -9.35 14.61
C ALA A 54 -3.66 -8.93 15.13
N ASP A 55 -3.29 -7.65 14.93
CA ASP A 55 -2.02 -7.05 15.38
C ASP A 55 -0.74 -7.76 14.91
N ARG A 56 -0.83 -8.56 13.83
CA ARG A 56 0.35 -9.20 13.24
C ARG A 56 1.27 -8.15 12.60
N PRO A 57 2.58 -8.41 12.52
CA PRO A 57 3.49 -7.58 11.73
C PRO A 57 3.02 -7.43 10.28
N GLY A 58 3.29 -6.27 9.67
CA GLY A 58 2.89 -5.99 8.28
C GLY A 58 1.41 -5.66 8.09
N THR A 59 0.70 -5.33 9.17
CA THR A 59 -0.69 -4.90 9.14
C THR A 59 -0.81 -3.40 9.47
N PHE A 60 -1.90 -2.76 9.03
CA PHE A 60 -2.18 -1.36 9.35
C PHE A 60 -3.69 -1.09 9.37
N LEU A 61 -4.08 -0.03 10.06
CA LEU A 61 -5.42 0.57 10.03
C LEU A 61 -5.28 2.07 9.83
N PHE A 62 -5.85 2.60 8.76
CA PHE A 62 -6.00 4.04 8.55
C PHE A 62 -7.47 4.43 8.64
N GLU A 63 -7.75 5.41 9.48
CA GLU A 63 -9.04 6.07 9.58
C GLU A 63 -8.83 7.57 9.45
N SER A 64 -9.77 8.24 8.78
CA SER A 64 -9.76 9.70 8.65
C SER A 64 -10.96 10.29 9.38
N ALA A 65 -10.69 11.17 10.34
CA ALA A 65 -11.69 12.04 10.95
C ALA A 65 -11.53 13.44 10.35
N GLU A 66 -12.60 13.99 9.77
CA GLU A 66 -12.59 15.39 9.34
C GLU A 66 -12.80 16.31 10.55
N ASN A 67 -12.08 17.43 10.60
CA ASN A 67 -12.19 18.41 11.68
C ASN A 67 -13.65 18.89 11.83
N GLY A 68 -14.32 18.43 12.89
CA GLY A 68 -15.68 18.88 13.26
C GLY A 68 -16.84 18.15 12.56
N ALA A 69 -16.59 17.09 11.77
CA ALA A 69 -17.63 16.29 11.12
C ALA A 69 -17.51 14.79 11.48
N SER A 70 -18.52 14.01 11.08
CA SER A 70 -18.51 12.54 11.17
C SER A 70 -17.30 11.94 10.46
N TRP A 71 -16.86 10.75 10.90
CA TRP A 71 -15.83 9.93 10.25
C TRP A 71 -15.96 9.90 8.72
N SER A 72 -14.82 9.89 8.02
CA SER A 72 -14.82 9.81 6.56
C SER A 72 -15.49 8.52 6.06
N ARG A 73 -15.90 8.51 4.79
CA ARG A 73 -16.56 7.35 4.16
C ARG A 73 -15.71 6.06 4.17
N TRP A 74 -14.38 6.17 4.31
CA TRP A 74 -13.47 5.04 4.15
C TRP A 74 -12.53 4.89 5.33
N SER A 75 -12.35 3.64 5.76
CA SER A 75 -11.20 3.19 6.55
C SER A 75 -10.47 2.13 5.73
N PHE A 76 -9.14 2.08 5.84
CA PHE A 76 -8.29 1.14 5.10
C PHE A 76 -7.56 0.20 6.04
N ILE A 77 -7.55 -1.09 5.71
CA ILE A 77 -6.92 -2.13 6.52
C ILE A 77 -5.96 -2.92 5.65
N GLY A 78 -4.68 -2.95 6.04
CA GLY A 78 -3.69 -3.90 5.54
C GLY A 78 -3.70 -5.16 6.39
N VAL A 79 -3.90 -6.33 5.78
CA VAL A 79 -4.13 -7.60 6.50
C VAL A 79 -2.89 -8.50 6.55
N ASP A 80 -2.05 -8.44 5.52
CA ASP A 80 -0.86 -9.26 5.35
C ASP A 80 0.02 -8.65 4.25
N SER A 81 0.87 -7.69 4.62
CA SER A 81 1.81 -7.10 3.67
C SER A 81 2.99 -8.05 3.46
N PRO A 82 3.17 -8.64 2.26
CA PRO A 82 4.15 -9.73 2.06
C PRO A 82 5.60 -9.23 2.08
N ALA A 83 5.82 -7.93 1.95
CA ALA A 83 7.13 -7.30 1.98
C ALA A 83 7.04 -5.84 2.42
N ALA A 84 8.14 -5.33 2.97
CA ALA A 84 8.35 -3.91 3.25
C ALA A 84 9.74 -3.49 2.79
N LEU A 85 9.83 -2.33 2.16
CA LEU A 85 11.09 -1.68 1.79
C LEU A 85 11.56 -0.86 2.99
N THR A 86 12.76 -1.10 3.48
CA THR A 86 13.33 -0.38 4.62
C THR A 86 14.79 0.00 4.37
N VAL A 87 15.45 0.57 5.37
CA VAL A 87 16.85 0.97 5.28
C VAL A 87 17.68 0.24 6.33
N ARG A 88 18.86 -0.23 5.92
CA ARG A 88 19.90 -0.73 6.81
C ARG A 88 21.25 -0.23 6.33
N ASP A 89 22.06 0.33 7.24
CA ASP A 89 23.38 0.88 6.93
C ASP A 89 23.38 1.87 5.74
N GLY A 90 22.33 2.70 5.66
CA GLY A 90 22.15 3.68 4.59
C GLY A 90 21.81 3.09 3.21
N LYS A 91 21.43 1.80 3.15
CA LYS A 91 21.05 1.10 1.91
C LYS A 91 19.62 0.59 1.98
N ALA A 92 18.96 0.60 0.82
CA ALA A 92 17.67 -0.04 0.65
C ALA A 92 17.77 -1.55 0.92
N VAL A 93 16.83 -2.08 1.72
CA VAL A 93 16.70 -3.52 1.99
C VAL A 93 15.22 -3.88 1.98
N TRP A 94 14.89 -5.04 1.41
CA TRP A 94 13.55 -5.61 1.54
C TRP A 94 13.49 -6.58 2.71
N THR A 95 12.41 -6.48 3.49
CA THR A 95 11.96 -7.56 4.37
C THR A 95 10.83 -8.31 3.69
N GLY A 96 10.70 -9.62 3.95
CA GLY A 96 9.68 -10.46 3.31
C GLY A 96 10.02 -10.79 1.85
N THR A 97 8.98 -10.98 1.02
CA THR A 97 9.12 -11.39 -0.39
C THR A 97 8.58 -10.29 -1.32
N PRO A 98 9.43 -9.37 -1.80
CA PRO A 98 8.98 -8.33 -2.71
C PRO A 98 8.51 -8.90 -4.05
N PRO A 99 7.61 -8.22 -4.77
CA PRO A 99 7.28 -8.57 -6.15
C PRO A 99 8.54 -8.74 -7.01
N VAL A 100 8.51 -9.74 -7.90
CA VAL A 100 9.64 -10.04 -8.81
C VAL A 100 9.92 -8.83 -9.71
N GLY A 101 11.21 -8.57 -9.94
CA GLY A 101 11.67 -7.52 -10.86
C GLY A 101 11.53 -6.11 -10.30
N LEU A 102 11.55 -5.97 -8.97
CA LEU A 102 11.75 -4.69 -8.29
C LEU A 102 13.23 -4.47 -7.96
N PRO A 103 13.71 -3.22 -7.87
CA PRO A 103 15.06 -2.93 -7.43
C PRO A 103 15.27 -3.42 -5.99
N THR A 104 16.40 -4.09 -5.74
CA THR A 104 16.74 -4.69 -4.44
C THR A 104 17.91 -4.03 -3.73
N GLU A 105 18.63 -3.15 -4.42
CA GLU A 105 19.85 -2.51 -3.93
C GLU A 105 19.91 -1.05 -4.40
N GLY A 106 20.65 -0.23 -3.67
CA GLY A 106 20.91 1.16 -4.04
C GLY A 106 20.52 2.18 -2.96
N ASP A 107 20.45 3.42 -3.40
CA ASP A 107 19.96 4.55 -2.61
C ASP A 107 18.45 4.35 -2.26
N PRO A 108 18.04 4.50 -0.98
CA PRO A 108 16.67 4.24 -0.55
C PRO A 108 15.58 4.99 -1.33
N LEU A 109 15.76 6.29 -1.56
CA LEU A 109 14.78 7.11 -2.27
C LEU A 109 14.69 6.72 -3.76
N THR A 110 15.79 6.28 -4.33
CA THR A 110 15.86 5.78 -5.71
C THR A 110 15.13 4.46 -5.84
N VAL A 111 15.40 3.50 -4.95
CA VAL A 111 14.70 2.21 -4.92
C VAL A 111 13.20 2.39 -4.70
N LEU A 112 12.80 3.29 -3.78
CA LEU A 112 11.39 3.62 -3.55
C LEU A 112 10.73 4.18 -4.82
N ARG A 113 11.34 5.19 -5.45
CA ARG A 113 10.81 5.83 -6.67
C ARG A 113 10.64 4.83 -7.80
N GLU A 114 11.67 4.03 -8.07
CA GLU A 114 11.63 3.01 -9.11
C GLU A 114 10.60 1.93 -8.81
N THR A 115 10.43 1.54 -7.55
CA THR A 115 9.40 0.58 -7.12
C THR A 115 8.00 1.12 -7.38
N VAL A 116 7.71 2.36 -6.93
CA VAL A 116 6.40 2.99 -7.15
C VAL A 116 6.11 3.14 -8.64
N ALA A 117 7.10 3.56 -9.44
CA ALA A 117 6.96 3.66 -10.90
C ALA A 117 6.71 2.28 -11.55
N ALA A 118 7.44 1.26 -11.12
CA ALA A 118 7.32 -0.10 -11.62
C ALA A 118 5.95 -0.74 -11.32
N LEU A 119 5.35 -0.42 -10.16
CA LEU A 119 4.05 -0.93 -9.70
C LEU A 119 2.88 -0.02 -10.07
N HIS A 120 3.11 1.15 -10.66
CA HIS A 120 2.07 2.11 -11.00
C HIS A 120 1.06 1.51 -11.98
N THR A 121 -0.23 1.70 -11.70
CA THR A 121 -1.32 1.34 -12.61
C THR A 121 -2.45 2.34 -12.51
N GLU A 122 -3.10 2.63 -13.64
CA GLU A 122 -4.29 3.47 -13.69
C GLU A 122 -5.43 2.92 -12.83
N GLN A 123 -6.11 3.78 -12.08
CA GLN A 123 -7.22 3.37 -11.23
C GLN A 123 -8.36 2.76 -12.07
N LEU A 124 -8.90 1.63 -11.61
CA LEU A 124 -10.10 1.06 -12.21
C LEU A 124 -11.36 1.84 -11.76
N PRO A 125 -12.34 2.08 -12.64
CA PRO A 125 -13.57 2.76 -12.27
C PRO A 125 -14.29 2.13 -11.08
N GLY A 126 -14.84 2.95 -10.20
CA GLY A 126 -15.66 2.48 -9.06
C GLY A 126 -14.88 1.90 -7.88
N MET A 127 -13.55 1.91 -7.93
CA MET A 127 -12.71 1.44 -6.83
C MET A 127 -12.65 2.42 -5.63
N PRO A 128 -12.38 1.92 -4.41
CA PRO A 128 -12.01 2.77 -3.28
C PRO A 128 -10.75 3.63 -3.58
N PRO A 129 -10.50 4.68 -2.78
CA PRO A 129 -9.34 5.57 -2.98
C PRO A 129 -7.99 4.86 -2.88
N LEU A 130 -7.89 3.87 -1.98
CA LEU A 130 -6.74 3.00 -1.82
C LEU A 130 -7.18 1.55 -2.05
N THR A 131 -6.54 0.88 -3.01
CA THR A 131 -6.77 -0.54 -3.33
C THR A 131 -5.51 -1.40 -3.15
N GLY A 132 -4.39 -0.77 -2.86
CA GLY A 132 -3.07 -1.38 -2.70
C GLY A 132 -1.99 -0.33 -2.94
N GLY A 133 -0.78 -0.60 -2.46
CA GLY A 133 0.34 0.33 -2.60
C GLY A 133 1.43 0.09 -1.56
N MET A 134 2.39 1.00 -1.51
CA MET A 134 3.39 1.05 -0.43
C MET A 134 2.83 1.89 0.71
N VAL A 135 2.79 1.31 1.91
CA VAL A 135 2.24 1.95 3.11
C VAL A 135 3.23 1.81 4.24
N GLY A 136 3.55 2.93 4.87
CA GLY A 136 4.49 2.98 5.98
C GLY A 136 4.86 4.42 6.30
N TYR A 137 6.12 4.70 6.57
CA TYR A 137 6.58 6.03 6.99
C TYR A 137 7.89 6.44 6.31
N ILE A 138 8.09 7.76 6.25
CA ILE A 138 9.37 8.40 5.95
C ILE A 138 9.73 9.22 7.20
N GLY A 139 10.79 8.81 7.88
CA GLY A 139 11.27 9.43 9.10
C GLY A 139 11.86 10.82 8.83
N TYR A 140 11.93 11.65 9.86
CA TYR A 140 12.45 13.01 9.74
C TYR A 140 13.87 13.05 9.21
N ASP A 141 14.76 12.18 9.70
CA ASP A 141 16.17 12.14 9.29
C ASP A 141 16.40 11.71 7.83
N ALA A 142 15.38 11.20 7.12
CA ALA A 142 15.45 10.97 5.68
C ALA A 142 15.77 12.27 4.90
N VAL A 143 15.48 13.45 5.47
CA VAL A 143 15.87 14.74 4.90
C VAL A 143 17.38 14.88 4.69
N ARG A 144 18.21 14.18 5.48
CA ARG A 144 19.68 14.20 5.38
C ARG A 144 20.20 13.55 4.10
N TRP A 145 19.38 12.79 3.39
CA TRP A 145 19.69 12.27 2.05
C TRP A 145 19.53 13.35 0.97
N LEU A 146 18.75 14.39 1.25
CA LEU A 146 18.45 15.47 0.32
C LEU A 146 19.29 16.73 0.63
N GLU A 147 19.53 17.00 1.91
CA GLU A 147 20.17 18.21 2.39
C GLU A 147 21.36 17.92 3.30
N ARG A 148 22.41 18.75 3.22
CA ARG A 148 23.54 18.67 4.14
C ARG A 148 23.19 19.39 5.44
N LEU A 149 22.96 18.63 6.50
CA LEU A 149 22.67 19.13 7.84
C LEU A 149 23.80 18.79 8.82
N PRO A 150 24.01 19.59 9.87
CA PRO A 150 24.98 19.25 10.91
C PRO A 150 24.48 18.05 11.76
N GLU A 151 25.43 17.34 12.36
CA GLU A 151 25.18 16.18 13.23
C GLU A 151 25.45 16.57 14.69
N LEU A 152 24.51 17.32 15.28
CA LEU A 152 24.62 17.85 16.65
C LEU A 152 23.70 17.14 17.64
N ALA A 153 22.56 16.63 17.16
CA ALA A 153 21.61 15.90 17.97
C ALA A 153 22.09 14.45 18.15
N GLU A 154 21.86 13.89 19.34
CA GLU A 154 22.07 12.47 19.61
C GLU A 154 21.03 11.63 18.85
N ARG A 155 21.44 10.45 18.34
CA ARG A 155 20.54 9.45 17.78
C ARG A 155 20.08 8.52 18.91
N ASP A 156 19.03 8.92 19.60
CA ASP A 156 18.45 8.19 20.74
C ASP A 156 17.45 7.09 20.33
N LEU A 157 16.94 7.15 19.08
CA LEU A 157 16.07 6.13 18.50
C LEU A 157 16.78 5.34 17.39
N ASP A 158 16.83 4.02 17.56
CA ASP A 158 17.30 3.09 16.52
C ASP A 158 16.12 2.66 15.62
N ILE A 159 15.68 3.59 14.78
CA ILE A 159 14.66 3.37 13.76
C ILE A 159 15.24 3.64 12.37
N PRO A 160 14.80 2.90 11.34
CA PRO A 160 15.18 3.20 9.96
C PRO A 160 14.52 4.49 9.50
N GLU A 161 15.12 5.15 8.52
CA GLU A 161 14.60 6.41 8.00
C GLU A 161 13.38 6.20 7.08
N LEU A 162 13.09 4.97 6.65
CA LEU A 162 11.92 4.60 5.84
C LEU A 162 11.49 3.15 6.11
N THR A 163 10.19 2.88 6.11
CA THR A 163 9.58 1.52 6.06
C THR A 163 8.24 1.57 5.35
#